data_AF-A0A523ZU29-F1
#
_entry.id   AF-A0A523ZU29-F1
#
_cell.length_a   1.000
_cell.length_b   1.000
_cell.length_c   1.000
_cell.angle_alpha   90.00
_cell.angle_beta   90.00
_cell.angle_gamma   90.00
#
_symmetry.space_group_name_H-M   'P 1'
#
loop_
_entity.id
_entity.type
_entity.pdbx_description
1 polymer ?
#
loop_
_entity_poly.entity_id
_entity_poly.type
_entity_poly.pdbx_seq_one_letter_code
_entity_poly.pdbx_strand_id
1 'polypeptide(L)'
;TWEASDYPDGQDEYPVSGVSWYEAAAYAEYAGKSLPSGWHWWSGAGFFIDSWMRNHYYSNIIPFSNFNGRGPEPAGKFQGVNMFGAYDMAGNVREWCFNETEAGRAIFGGAWDDAEYMYSSGSQLPPFDRSSKNGFRCVQYIDRENIPEVVFQPSQSRKITDYSKLEPVSDDIFRVYKNQFLYDKTDLDAKIEERDDSPDDWIRETITFNAAYGNERVIAYLYLPKNSAPPFQTLIYFPGVGAIQIKKDLGNQRWVTWFIDYLMKNGRAVMFPVYKGTSVRNDGLTIDMSNVNRSHQFTEWLIAWTKDFSRSIDYLETRSDIDTTKLGFLGWSWGGEIGAVIPAVEERLKVNILVVGGFTGRAYPEADPINYIPRIKIPVLMLNGRYDLWRPYQTNLKPFYDLLGTPEEDKRLRLYETDHYVPKSEMIKETLAWLDKYFGPPNK
;
A
#
# COMPACT_ATOMS: atom_id res chain seq x y z
N THR A 1 18.11 21.85 -5.23
CA THR A 1 18.02 21.63 -6.69
C THR A 1 19.03 22.54 -7.35
N TRP A 2 19.29 22.41 -8.65
CA TRP A 2 20.21 23.32 -9.36
C TRP A 2 19.72 24.77 -9.25
N GLU A 3 20.64 25.69 -9.06
CA GLU A 3 20.39 27.12 -8.87
C GLU A 3 21.31 27.91 -9.80
N ALA A 4 20.75 28.86 -10.57
CA ALA A 4 21.51 29.73 -11.46
C ALA A 4 22.44 29.01 -12.48
N SER A 5 22.03 27.82 -12.95
CA SER A 5 22.79 26.96 -13.89
C SER A 5 23.95 26.18 -13.28
N ASP A 6 24.04 26.09 -11.95
CA ASP A 6 25.03 25.27 -11.25
C ASP A 6 24.37 24.40 -10.17
N TYR A 7 25.10 23.39 -9.70
CA TYR A 7 24.70 22.60 -8.54
C TYR A 7 25.13 23.32 -7.25
N PRO A 8 24.43 23.11 -6.12
CA PRO A 8 24.86 23.67 -4.84
C PRO A 8 26.25 23.19 -4.44
N ASP A 9 27.07 24.05 -3.84
CA ASP A 9 28.42 23.70 -3.37
C ASP A 9 28.45 22.37 -2.58
N GLY A 10 29.35 21.48 -2.97
CA GLY A 10 29.50 20.14 -2.36
C GLY A 10 28.47 19.10 -2.81
N GLN A 11 27.70 19.38 -3.88
CA GLN A 11 26.77 18.42 -4.50
C GLN A 11 27.22 17.94 -5.89
N ASP A 12 28.52 17.99 -6.19
CA ASP A 12 29.14 17.54 -7.44
C ASP A 12 28.92 16.05 -7.71
N GLU A 13 28.87 15.24 -6.65
CA GLU A 13 28.65 13.79 -6.72
C GLU A 13 27.19 13.38 -6.48
N TYR A 14 26.26 14.34 -6.33
CA TYR A 14 24.85 14.04 -6.10
C TYR A 14 24.12 13.74 -7.41
N PRO A 15 23.07 12.90 -7.40
CA PRO A 15 22.23 12.75 -8.58
C PRO A 15 21.56 14.08 -8.92
N VAL A 16 21.46 14.38 -10.21
CA VAL A 16 20.67 15.52 -10.70
C VAL A 16 19.20 15.27 -10.36
N SER A 17 18.58 16.24 -9.65
CA SER A 17 17.16 16.19 -9.29
C SER A 17 16.46 17.54 -9.46
N GLY A 18 15.12 17.53 -9.45
CA GLY A 18 14.32 18.75 -9.67
C GLY A 18 14.20 19.12 -11.14
N VAL A 19 14.29 18.12 -12.02
CA VAL A 19 14.26 18.27 -13.48
C VAL A 19 13.00 17.64 -14.06
N SER A 20 12.47 18.31 -15.08
CA SER A 20 11.36 17.81 -15.89
C SER A 20 11.83 16.71 -16.84
N TRP A 21 10.89 15.95 -17.40
CA TRP A 21 11.19 14.97 -18.42
C TRP A 21 11.87 15.60 -19.64
N TYR A 22 11.44 16.81 -20.04
CA TYR A 22 12.02 17.52 -21.18
C TYR A 22 13.48 17.93 -20.94
N GLU A 23 13.80 18.40 -19.73
CA GLU A 23 15.20 18.74 -19.36
C GLU A 23 16.08 17.48 -19.34
N ALA A 24 15.57 16.38 -18.78
CA ALA A 24 16.26 15.09 -18.77
C ALA A 24 16.50 14.55 -20.20
N ALA A 25 15.48 14.63 -21.07
CA ALA A 25 15.56 14.20 -22.46
C ALA A 25 16.55 15.05 -23.27
N ALA A 26 16.50 16.38 -23.11
CA ALA A 26 17.41 17.30 -23.78
C ALA A 26 18.87 17.07 -23.37
N TYR A 27 19.13 16.84 -22.07
CA TYR A 27 20.47 16.49 -21.61
C TYR A 27 20.93 15.14 -22.19
N ALA A 28 20.05 14.13 -22.19
CA ALA A 28 20.38 12.82 -22.73
C ALA A 28 20.76 12.92 -24.22
N GLU A 29 20.03 13.70 -25.01
CA GLU A 29 20.34 13.97 -26.41
C GLU A 29 21.66 14.74 -26.56
N TYR A 30 21.86 15.82 -25.79
CA TYR A 30 23.11 16.59 -25.76
C TYR A 30 24.33 15.71 -25.47
N ALA A 31 24.19 14.75 -24.55
CA ALA A 31 25.24 13.81 -24.19
C ALA A 31 25.43 12.66 -25.20
N GLY A 32 24.71 12.65 -26.33
CA GLY A 32 24.75 11.58 -27.33
C GLY A 32 24.15 10.26 -26.84
N LYS A 33 23.23 10.31 -25.88
CA LYS A 33 22.58 9.17 -25.23
C LYS A 33 21.05 9.24 -25.41
N SER A 34 20.31 8.47 -24.64
CA SER A 34 18.84 8.51 -24.57
C SER A 34 18.37 8.30 -23.14
N LEU A 35 17.12 8.68 -22.85
CA LEU A 35 16.45 8.15 -21.66
C LEU A 35 16.13 6.66 -21.88
N PRO A 36 16.24 5.81 -20.83
CA PRO A 36 15.82 4.42 -20.94
C PRO A 36 14.32 4.34 -21.22
N SER A 37 13.89 3.40 -22.04
CA SER A 37 12.48 2.99 -21.98
C SER A 37 12.21 2.30 -20.64
N GLY A 38 10.95 2.21 -20.22
CA GLY A 38 10.55 1.44 -19.05
C GLY A 38 11.03 0.00 -19.15
N TRP A 39 10.91 -0.65 -20.32
CA TRP A 39 11.44 -2.00 -20.51
C TRP A 39 12.96 -2.08 -20.27
N HIS A 40 13.74 -1.12 -20.77
CA HIS A 40 15.18 -1.10 -20.53
C HIS A 40 15.52 -0.78 -19.07
N TRP A 41 14.76 0.09 -18.42
CA TRP A 41 14.92 0.38 -17.00
C TRP A 41 14.68 -0.87 -16.15
N TRP A 42 13.55 -1.55 -16.38
CA TRP A 42 13.20 -2.79 -15.69
C TRP A 42 14.19 -3.92 -15.95
N SER A 43 14.69 -4.02 -17.19
CA SER A 43 15.76 -4.94 -17.54
C SER A 43 17.05 -4.60 -16.80
N GLY A 44 17.48 -3.33 -16.84
CA GLY A 44 18.67 -2.85 -16.15
C GLY A 44 18.60 -3.01 -14.64
N ALA A 45 17.41 -2.93 -14.04
CA ALA A 45 17.14 -3.18 -12.63
C ALA A 45 17.12 -4.67 -12.24
N GLY A 46 17.04 -5.59 -13.22
CA GLY A 46 17.05 -7.04 -13.00
C GLY A 46 15.67 -7.68 -12.83
N PHE A 47 14.58 -7.03 -13.21
CA PHE A 47 13.23 -7.55 -12.98
C PHE A 47 12.78 -8.64 -13.97
N PHE A 48 13.35 -8.70 -15.18
CA PHE A 48 12.99 -9.70 -16.20
C PHE A 48 13.72 -11.05 -16.06
N ILE A 49 14.59 -11.20 -15.06
CA ILE A 49 15.25 -12.47 -14.80
C ILE A 49 14.31 -13.35 -13.98
N ASP A 50 13.91 -14.48 -14.56
CA ASP A 50 13.11 -15.49 -13.88
C ASP A 50 14.04 -16.42 -13.09
N SER A 51 14.20 -16.19 -11.78
CA SER A 51 14.78 -17.17 -10.85
C SER A 51 14.69 -16.73 -9.39
N TRP A 52 15.07 -17.63 -8.47
CA TRP A 52 15.37 -17.34 -7.07
C TRP A 52 16.31 -16.13 -6.89
N MET A 53 17.18 -15.83 -7.86
CA MET A 53 18.08 -14.69 -7.82
C MET A 53 17.30 -13.37 -7.81
N ARG A 54 16.20 -13.25 -8.58
CA ARG A 54 15.35 -12.05 -8.55
C ARG A 54 14.90 -11.77 -7.13
N ASN A 55 14.30 -12.75 -6.45
CA ASN A 55 13.80 -12.56 -5.09
C ASN A 55 14.94 -12.30 -4.08
N HIS A 56 16.10 -12.93 -4.27
CA HIS A 56 17.28 -12.74 -3.41
C HIS A 56 17.87 -11.33 -3.53
N TYR A 57 18.18 -10.87 -4.74
CA TYR A 57 18.79 -9.55 -4.96
C TYR A 57 17.78 -8.40 -4.82
N TYR A 58 16.50 -8.63 -5.17
CA TYR A 58 15.43 -7.65 -4.99
C TYR A 58 15.18 -7.29 -3.52
N SER A 59 15.07 -8.30 -2.64
CA SER A 59 14.85 -8.05 -1.21
C SER A 59 16.09 -7.51 -0.50
N ASN A 60 17.27 -7.78 -1.04
CA ASN A 60 18.54 -7.33 -0.45
C ASN A 60 18.94 -5.91 -0.87
N ILE A 61 18.48 -5.38 -2.01
CA ILE A 61 18.92 -4.03 -2.44
C ILE A 61 18.31 -2.92 -1.58
N ILE A 62 17.03 -3.05 -1.18
CA ILE A 62 16.28 -2.00 -0.48
C ILE A 62 16.95 -1.57 0.84
N PRO A 63 17.36 -2.49 1.75
CA PRO A 63 18.03 -2.10 3.00
C PRO A 63 19.36 -1.37 2.83
N PHE A 64 20.02 -1.53 1.67
CA PHE A 64 21.29 -0.87 1.36
C PHE A 64 21.13 0.33 0.43
N SER A 65 19.90 0.80 0.23
CA SER A 65 19.53 1.91 -0.67
C SER A 65 19.05 3.12 0.11
N ASN A 66 19.02 4.30 -0.53
CA ASN A 66 18.53 5.52 0.10
C ASN A 66 16.99 5.57 0.09
N PHE A 67 16.36 4.93 1.07
CA PHE A 67 14.93 5.08 1.41
C PHE A 67 14.77 5.52 2.87
N ASN A 68 13.67 6.21 3.18
CA ASN A 68 13.44 6.86 4.47
C ASN A 68 14.55 7.85 4.89
N GLY A 69 15.25 8.44 3.91
CA GLY A 69 16.29 9.45 4.09
C GLY A 69 15.73 10.84 4.39
N ARG A 70 16.60 11.85 4.36
CA ARG A 70 16.21 13.28 4.51
C ARG A 70 16.37 14.09 3.23
N GLY A 71 16.88 13.47 2.18
CA GLY A 71 17.24 14.10 0.92
C GLY A 71 17.99 13.12 0.02
N PRO A 72 18.31 13.54 -1.22
CA PRO A 72 19.26 12.82 -2.04
C PRO A 72 20.64 12.83 -1.39
N GLU A 73 21.46 11.87 -1.77
CA GLU A 73 22.81 11.63 -1.25
C GLU A 73 23.75 11.31 -2.42
N PRO A 74 25.08 11.47 -2.25
CA PRO A 74 26.06 11.19 -3.30
C PRO A 74 25.85 9.82 -3.95
N ALA A 75 25.97 9.77 -5.28
CA ALA A 75 25.93 8.53 -6.04
C ALA A 75 27.02 7.55 -5.54
N GLY A 76 26.67 6.27 -5.39
CA GLY A 76 27.56 5.22 -4.88
C GLY A 76 27.79 5.24 -3.36
N LYS A 77 27.22 6.21 -2.61
CA LYS A 77 27.29 6.20 -1.12
C LYS A 77 26.65 4.92 -0.56
N PHE A 78 25.55 4.51 -1.16
CA PHE A 78 24.74 3.36 -0.76
C PHE A 78 25.21 2.09 -1.51
N GLN A 79 25.31 0.98 -0.78
CA GLN A 79 25.85 -0.29 -1.30
C GLN A 79 24.77 -1.19 -1.93
N GLY A 80 23.58 -0.64 -2.17
CA GLY A 80 22.50 -1.29 -2.89
C GLY A 80 22.89 -1.51 -4.33
N VAL A 81 23.35 -2.72 -4.64
CA VAL A 81 23.77 -3.14 -5.97
C VAL A 81 22.86 -4.24 -6.48
N ASN A 82 22.41 -4.11 -7.73
CA ASN A 82 21.68 -5.18 -8.37
C ASN A 82 22.63 -6.24 -8.95
N MET A 83 22.07 -7.31 -9.51
CA MET A 83 22.86 -8.44 -10.01
C MET A 83 23.77 -8.13 -11.22
N PHE A 84 23.58 -6.98 -11.89
CA PHE A 84 24.43 -6.53 -12.99
C PHE A 84 25.53 -5.56 -12.53
N GLY A 85 25.64 -5.29 -11.22
CA GLY A 85 26.59 -4.31 -10.70
C GLY A 85 26.09 -2.86 -10.80
N ALA A 86 24.81 -2.62 -11.11
CA ALA A 86 24.27 -1.28 -11.13
C ALA A 86 23.87 -0.83 -9.71
N TYR A 87 24.39 0.32 -9.32
CA TYR A 87 24.07 1.01 -8.06
C TYR A 87 22.95 2.05 -8.28
N ASP A 88 22.39 2.53 -7.17
CA ASP A 88 21.44 3.66 -7.13
C ASP A 88 20.21 3.50 -8.05
N MET A 89 19.78 2.27 -8.29
CA MET A 89 18.52 1.99 -9.01
C MET A 89 17.29 2.02 -8.10
N ALA A 90 17.51 1.90 -6.80
CA ALA A 90 16.47 1.87 -5.78
C ALA A 90 16.66 3.08 -4.86
N GLY A 91 15.64 3.91 -4.73
CA GLY A 91 15.69 5.09 -3.86
C GLY A 91 16.58 6.21 -4.41
N ASN A 92 16.98 7.12 -3.53
CA ASN A 92 17.71 8.36 -3.84
C ASN A 92 16.86 9.33 -4.68
N VAL A 93 16.69 9.09 -5.98
CA VAL A 93 15.80 9.84 -6.87
C VAL A 93 15.01 8.89 -7.78
N ARG A 94 13.78 9.28 -8.11
CA ARG A 94 13.00 8.64 -9.18
C ARG A 94 13.61 8.96 -10.53
N GLU A 95 13.48 8.08 -11.51
CA GLU A 95 14.16 8.22 -12.79
C GLU A 95 13.22 8.27 -13.97
N TRP A 96 13.25 9.39 -14.69
CA TRP A 96 12.46 9.58 -15.91
C TRP A 96 12.82 8.57 -16.99
N CYS A 97 11.79 7.97 -17.58
CA CYS A 97 11.90 7.06 -18.71
C CYS A 97 11.23 7.63 -19.96
N PHE A 98 11.58 7.06 -21.11
CA PHE A 98 11.15 7.53 -22.43
C PHE A 98 9.63 7.43 -22.63
N ASN A 99 9.00 6.35 -22.18
CA ASN A 99 7.62 6.03 -22.57
C ASN A 99 6.58 7.04 -22.04
N GLU A 100 5.64 7.41 -22.89
CA GLU A 100 4.41 8.11 -22.48
C GLU A 100 3.50 7.17 -21.68
N THR A 101 2.67 7.75 -20.83
CA THR A 101 1.66 7.06 -20.04
C THR A 101 0.35 7.87 -20.09
N GLU A 102 -0.73 7.31 -19.54
CA GLU A 102 -2.04 8.00 -19.53
C GLU A 102 -2.03 9.35 -18.80
N ALA A 103 -1.15 9.51 -17.79
CA ALA A 103 -1.02 10.75 -17.02
C ALA A 103 0.30 11.52 -17.24
N GLY A 104 1.13 11.12 -18.22
CA GLY A 104 2.37 11.83 -18.54
C GLY A 104 3.48 10.91 -19.04
N ARG A 105 4.54 10.78 -18.25
CA ARG A 105 5.73 9.97 -18.58
C ARG A 105 6.00 8.95 -17.49
N ALA A 106 6.54 7.80 -17.89
CA ALA A 106 6.94 6.76 -16.96
C ALA A 106 8.14 7.20 -16.11
N ILE A 107 8.11 6.86 -14.83
CA ILE A 107 9.18 7.15 -13.87
C ILE A 107 9.30 5.99 -12.86
N PHE A 108 10.52 5.61 -12.47
CA PHE A 108 10.77 4.39 -11.69
C PHE A 108 11.81 4.59 -10.58
N GLY A 109 12.05 3.57 -9.76
CA GLY A 109 13.13 3.53 -8.77
C GLY A 109 12.76 4.01 -7.36
N GLY A 110 11.84 4.97 -7.26
CA GLY A 110 11.47 5.62 -6.00
C GLY A 110 12.53 6.60 -5.50
N ALA A 111 12.13 7.57 -4.68
CA ALA A 111 13.05 8.54 -4.06
C ALA A 111 13.27 8.28 -2.56
N TRP A 112 14.18 9.05 -1.97
CA TRP A 112 14.63 8.96 -0.59
C TRP A 112 13.53 8.96 0.49
N ASP A 113 12.35 9.54 0.26
CA ASP A 113 11.19 9.52 1.17
C ASP A 113 9.95 8.87 0.59
N ASP A 114 10.08 8.14 -0.52
CA ASP A 114 9.01 7.28 -1.00
C ASP A 114 8.97 5.97 -0.19
N ALA A 115 7.84 5.29 -0.23
CA ALA A 115 7.76 3.95 0.33
C ALA A 115 8.70 2.99 -0.42
N GLU A 116 9.37 2.11 0.31
CA GLU A 116 10.41 1.19 -0.22
C GLU A 116 9.94 0.36 -1.42
N TYR A 117 8.67 -0.06 -1.45
CA TYR A 117 8.11 -0.84 -2.55
C TYR A 117 8.05 -0.07 -3.88
N MET A 118 8.19 1.26 -3.86
CA MET A 118 8.22 2.10 -5.07
C MET A 118 9.41 1.79 -5.98
N TYR A 119 10.45 1.11 -5.47
CA TYR A 119 11.49 0.54 -6.32
C TYR A 119 10.93 -0.42 -7.39
N SER A 120 9.95 -1.24 -7.02
CA SER A 120 9.30 -2.21 -7.92
C SER A 120 7.97 -1.76 -8.48
N SER A 121 7.47 -0.58 -8.11
CA SER A 121 6.21 -0.07 -8.63
C SER A 121 6.50 0.85 -9.78
N GLY A 122 5.90 0.57 -10.94
CA GLY A 122 5.82 1.55 -12.00
C GLY A 122 5.04 2.78 -11.54
N SER A 123 5.51 3.96 -11.95
CA SER A 123 4.93 5.25 -11.61
C SER A 123 4.84 6.12 -12.87
N GLN A 124 4.03 7.17 -12.80
CA GLN A 124 3.87 8.14 -13.87
C GLN A 124 3.68 9.55 -13.32
N LEU A 125 4.19 10.55 -14.02
CA LEU A 125 4.03 11.95 -13.62
C LEU A 125 3.91 12.86 -14.86
N PRO A 126 3.28 14.05 -14.74
CA PRO A 126 3.26 15.03 -15.81
C PRO A 126 4.69 15.36 -16.28
N PRO A 127 4.94 15.52 -17.59
CA PRO A 127 6.30 15.66 -18.10
C PRO A 127 7.00 16.96 -17.66
N PHE A 128 6.25 17.95 -17.16
CA PHE A 128 6.79 19.19 -16.58
C PHE A 128 6.98 19.12 -15.05
N ASP A 129 6.68 17.99 -14.40
CA ASP A 129 6.88 17.86 -12.96
C ASP A 129 8.38 17.94 -12.62
N ARG A 130 8.72 18.88 -11.73
CA ARG A 130 10.10 19.17 -11.30
C ARG A 130 10.31 18.91 -9.81
N SER A 131 9.58 17.95 -9.25
CA SER A 131 9.79 17.55 -7.86
C SER A 131 11.28 17.31 -7.60
N SER A 132 11.77 17.73 -6.43
CA SER A 132 13.17 17.48 -6.01
C SER A 132 13.52 15.99 -5.90
N LYS A 133 12.52 15.12 -6.06
CA LYS A 133 12.62 13.66 -6.12
C LYS A 133 12.89 13.13 -7.53
N ASN A 134 12.65 13.91 -8.58
CA ASN A 134 12.74 13.43 -9.95
C ASN A 134 14.12 13.76 -10.53
N GLY A 135 14.82 12.71 -10.94
CA GLY A 135 16.06 12.74 -11.69
C GLY A 135 15.95 11.84 -12.91
N PHE A 136 17.09 11.37 -13.42
CA PHE A 136 17.15 10.49 -14.58
C PHE A 136 18.51 9.79 -14.66
N ARG A 137 18.54 8.73 -15.46
CA ARG A 137 19.78 8.15 -15.98
C ARG A 137 19.74 8.11 -17.49
N CYS A 138 20.91 8.09 -18.11
CA CYS A 138 21.03 7.92 -19.55
C CYS A 138 21.39 6.48 -19.90
N VAL A 139 20.93 6.04 -21.06
CA VAL A 139 21.32 4.77 -21.68
C VAL A 139 21.92 5.01 -23.06
N GLN A 140 22.85 4.15 -23.44
CA GLN A 140 23.37 4.05 -24.79
C GLN A 140 22.96 2.68 -25.35
N TYR A 141 22.29 2.69 -26.51
CA TYR A 141 21.90 1.46 -27.20
C TYR A 141 23.00 1.08 -28.19
N ILE A 142 23.60 -0.09 -28.01
CA ILE A 142 24.71 -0.58 -28.85
C ILE A 142 24.18 -0.94 -30.24
N ASP A 143 23.12 -1.76 -30.30
CA ASP A 143 22.46 -2.22 -31.53
C ASP A 143 21.00 -1.72 -31.56
N ARG A 144 20.81 -0.40 -31.68
CA ARG A 144 19.48 0.23 -31.58
C ARG A 144 18.49 -0.33 -32.59
N GLU A 145 18.95 -0.65 -33.79
CA GLU A 145 18.19 -1.23 -34.89
C GLU A 145 17.61 -2.61 -34.58
N ASN A 146 18.18 -3.33 -33.61
CA ASN A 146 17.68 -4.64 -33.16
C ASN A 146 16.61 -4.53 -32.06
N ILE A 147 16.36 -3.33 -31.54
CA ILE A 147 15.37 -3.12 -30.49
C ILE A 147 13.99 -2.95 -31.13
N PRO A 148 12.99 -3.78 -30.77
CA PRO A 148 11.64 -3.63 -31.30
C PRO A 148 11.04 -2.26 -30.98
N GLU A 149 10.46 -1.59 -31.99
CA GLU A 149 9.89 -0.24 -31.84
C GLU A 149 8.83 -0.15 -30.72
N VAL A 150 8.10 -1.25 -30.46
CA VAL A 150 7.11 -1.36 -29.36
C VAL A 150 7.70 -1.01 -27.98
N VAL A 151 9.01 -1.16 -27.79
CA VAL A 151 9.71 -0.81 -26.54
C VAL A 151 9.69 0.70 -26.27
N PHE A 152 9.62 1.53 -27.32
CA PHE A 152 9.61 2.99 -27.23
C PHE A 152 8.20 3.60 -27.35
N GLN A 153 7.20 2.79 -27.66
CA GLN A 153 5.81 3.24 -27.75
C GLN A 153 5.25 3.63 -26.37
N PRO A 154 4.15 4.41 -26.31
CA PRO A 154 3.46 4.68 -25.05
C PRO A 154 3.21 3.39 -24.26
N SER A 155 3.46 3.43 -22.96
CA SER A 155 3.24 2.30 -22.06
C SER A 155 1.79 1.88 -22.15
N GLN A 156 1.54 0.63 -22.56
CA GLN A 156 0.17 0.11 -22.57
C GLN A 156 -0.33 0.05 -21.13
N SER A 157 -1.44 0.74 -20.85
CA SER A 157 -2.08 0.61 -19.55
C SER A 157 -2.52 -0.83 -19.33
N ARG A 158 -2.38 -1.29 -18.10
CA ARG A 158 -2.91 -2.58 -17.68
C ARG A 158 -4.41 -2.55 -17.99
N LYS A 159 -4.96 -3.60 -18.62
CA LYS A 159 -6.43 -3.72 -18.84
C LYS A 159 -7.12 -3.84 -17.49
N ILE A 160 -7.42 -2.71 -16.87
CA ILE A 160 -8.11 -2.59 -15.59
C ILE A 160 -9.61 -2.47 -15.89
N THR A 161 -10.44 -3.05 -15.01
CA THR A 161 -11.89 -2.92 -15.13
C THR A 161 -12.30 -1.47 -14.89
N ASP A 162 -13.13 -0.93 -15.78
CA ASP A 162 -13.68 0.41 -15.64
C ASP A 162 -14.96 0.39 -14.78
N TYR A 163 -14.81 0.73 -13.50
CA TYR A 163 -15.91 0.75 -12.53
C TYR A 163 -16.85 1.93 -12.72
N SER A 164 -16.49 2.96 -13.51
CA SER A 164 -17.41 4.07 -13.79
C SER A 164 -18.58 3.64 -14.68
N LYS A 165 -18.52 2.43 -15.25
CA LYS A 165 -19.51 1.84 -16.15
C LYS A 165 -20.32 0.69 -15.51
N LEU A 166 -20.11 0.45 -14.22
CA LEU A 166 -20.74 -0.66 -13.51
C LEU A 166 -21.72 -0.12 -12.48
N GLU A 167 -22.79 -0.87 -12.24
CA GLU A 167 -23.78 -0.57 -11.22
C GLU A 167 -23.77 -1.67 -10.14
N PRO A 168 -23.92 -1.30 -8.85
CA PRO A 168 -24.09 -2.27 -7.79
C PRO A 168 -25.39 -3.07 -7.94
N VAL A 169 -25.40 -4.29 -7.42
CA VAL A 169 -26.63 -5.10 -7.30
C VAL A 169 -27.66 -4.45 -6.36
N SER A 170 -28.91 -4.91 -6.41
CA SER A 170 -29.97 -4.48 -5.48
C SER A 170 -29.72 -4.91 -4.03
N ASP A 171 -30.43 -4.30 -3.08
CA ASP A 171 -30.32 -4.64 -1.65
C ASP A 171 -30.75 -6.09 -1.33
N ASP A 172 -31.72 -6.62 -2.07
CA ASP A 172 -32.15 -8.02 -1.90
C ASP A 172 -31.05 -9.00 -2.30
N ILE A 173 -30.33 -8.74 -3.41
CA ILE A 173 -29.19 -9.57 -3.83
C ILE A 173 -28.02 -9.38 -2.87
N PHE A 174 -27.74 -8.14 -2.47
CA PHE A 174 -26.69 -7.86 -1.49
C PHE A 174 -26.90 -8.60 -0.18
N ARG A 175 -28.15 -8.69 0.32
CA ARG A 175 -28.45 -9.47 1.54
C ARG A 175 -28.07 -10.95 1.39
N VAL A 176 -28.24 -11.53 0.21
CA VAL A 176 -27.77 -12.90 -0.06
C VAL A 176 -26.25 -12.96 -0.04
N TYR A 177 -25.56 -12.00 -0.65
CA TYR A 177 -24.09 -11.95 -0.62
C TYR A 177 -23.55 -11.73 0.79
N LYS A 178 -24.14 -10.86 1.62
CA LYS A 178 -23.73 -10.63 3.01
C LYS A 178 -23.74 -11.93 3.84
N ASN A 179 -24.69 -12.84 3.57
CA ASN A 179 -24.84 -14.06 4.36
C ASN A 179 -23.64 -15.02 4.27
N GLN A 180 -22.81 -14.95 3.23
CA GLN A 180 -21.62 -15.80 3.11
C GLN A 180 -20.58 -15.54 4.22
N PHE A 181 -20.59 -14.34 4.81
CA PHE A 181 -19.66 -13.94 5.88
C PHE A 181 -20.12 -14.34 7.28
N LEU A 182 -21.38 -14.77 7.43
CA LEU A 182 -21.92 -15.18 8.71
C LEU A 182 -21.18 -16.40 9.26
N TYR A 183 -21.10 -16.46 10.58
CA TYR A 183 -20.58 -17.59 11.33
C TYR A 183 -21.26 -17.68 12.69
N ASP A 184 -21.34 -18.89 13.24
CA ASP A 184 -21.84 -19.11 14.59
C ASP A 184 -20.80 -18.62 15.61
N LYS A 185 -21.26 -17.85 16.61
CA LYS A 185 -20.40 -17.46 17.73
C LYS A 185 -19.98 -18.71 18.50
N THR A 186 -18.70 -19.01 18.43
CA THR A 186 -18.05 -20.13 19.11
C THR A 186 -16.96 -19.61 20.05
N ASP A 187 -16.58 -20.43 21.04
CA ASP A 187 -15.52 -20.07 21.97
C ASP A 187 -14.22 -19.73 21.24
N LEU A 188 -13.61 -18.61 21.63
CA LEU A 188 -12.34 -18.15 21.09
C LEU A 188 -11.19 -19.06 21.51
N ASP A 189 -11.26 -19.68 22.69
CA ASP A 189 -10.10 -20.34 23.33
C ASP A 189 -8.84 -19.45 23.22
N ALA A 190 -8.99 -18.15 23.49
CA ALA A 190 -7.96 -17.16 23.22
C ALA A 190 -6.78 -17.31 24.19
N LYS A 191 -5.56 -17.16 23.66
CA LYS A 191 -4.30 -17.23 24.43
C LYS A 191 -3.38 -16.09 24.05
N ILE A 192 -2.76 -15.46 25.05
CA ILE A 192 -1.62 -14.57 24.86
C ILE A 192 -0.38 -15.47 24.87
N GLU A 193 0.20 -15.70 23.69
CA GLU A 193 1.39 -16.54 23.53
C GLU A 193 2.66 -15.81 23.97
N GLU A 194 2.70 -14.50 23.73
CA GLU A 194 3.84 -13.65 24.03
C GLU A 194 3.36 -12.25 24.42
N ARG A 195 4.05 -11.63 25.37
CA ARG A 195 3.92 -10.20 25.69
C ARG A 195 5.31 -9.58 25.70
N ASP A 196 5.61 -8.82 24.66
CA ASP A 196 6.87 -8.12 24.46
C ASP A 196 6.72 -6.66 24.91
N ASP A 197 7.45 -6.31 25.96
CA ASP A 197 7.48 -4.98 26.58
C ASP A 197 8.81 -4.25 26.30
N SER A 198 9.65 -4.80 25.42
CA SER A 198 10.96 -4.22 25.09
C SER A 198 10.92 -2.91 24.27
N PRO A 199 9.93 -2.65 23.38
CA PRO A 199 9.85 -1.36 22.68
C PRO A 199 9.49 -0.20 23.62
N ASP A 200 10.09 0.97 23.43
CA ASP A 200 9.86 2.12 24.33
C ASP A 200 8.42 2.68 24.28
N ASP A 201 7.79 2.62 23.10
CA ASP A 201 6.52 3.33 22.83
C ASP A 201 5.26 2.47 23.06
N TRP A 202 5.37 1.14 23.02
CA TRP A 202 4.23 0.23 23.10
C TRP A 202 4.58 -1.14 23.70
N ILE A 203 3.56 -1.84 24.18
CA ILE A 203 3.58 -3.27 24.48
C ILE A 203 3.01 -4.00 23.28
N ARG A 204 3.61 -5.12 22.87
CA ARG A 204 3.07 -5.99 21.83
C ARG A 204 2.67 -7.33 22.43
N GLU A 205 1.42 -7.73 22.25
CA GLU A 205 0.93 -9.06 22.60
C GLU A 205 0.73 -9.88 21.32
N THR A 206 1.34 -11.08 21.26
CA THR A 206 1.04 -12.08 20.23
C THR A 206 -0.07 -12.97 20.78
N ILE A 207 -1.22 -12.95 20.12
CA ILE A 207 -2.44 -13.62 20.57
C ILE A 207 -2.83 -14.68 19.54
N THR A 208 -3.32 -15.83 20.01
CA THR A 208 -4.00 -16.81 19.17
C THR A 208 -5.43 -17.04 19.63
N PHE A 209 -6.35 -17.25 18.68
CA PHE A 209 -7.73 -17.64 18.97
C PHE A 209 -8.32 -18.44 17.81
N ASN A 210 -9.39 -19.18 18.06
CA ASN A 210 -10.07 -20.00 17.06
C ASN A 210 -10.67 -19.15 15.94
N ALA A 211 -10.33 -19.51 14.69
CA ALA A 211 -10.99 -19.00 13.50
C ALA A 211 -12.44 -19.53 13.43
N ALA A 212 -13.29 -18.85 12.66
CA ALA A 212 -14.68 -19.25 12.44
C ALA A 212 -14.84 -20.31 11.33
N TYR A 213 -13.76 -20.96 10.90
CA TYR A 213 -13.74 -21.94 9.81
C TYR A 213 -12.55 -22.88 9.96
N GLY A 214 -12.62 -24.03 9.28
CA GLY A 214 -11.48 -24.93 9.05
C GLY A 214 -10.83 -25.55 10.29
N ASN A 215 -11.39 -25.35 11.49
CA ASN A 215 -10.74 -25.64 12.78
C ASN A 215 -9.33 -25.02 12.89
N GLU A 216 -9.14 -23.85 12.28
CA GLU A 216 -7.89 -23.11 12.28
C GLU A 216 -7.78 -22.15 13.48
N ARG A 217 -6.58 -21.64 13.72
CA ARG A 217 -6.35 -20.53 14.64
C ARG A 217 -5.87 -19.29 13.89
N VAL A 218 -6.40 -18.14 14.29
CA VAL A 218 -5.90 -16.82 13.89
C VAL A 218 -4.77 -16.45 14.83
N ILE A 219 -3.71 -15.87 14.27
CA ILE A 219 -2.65 -15.18 15.02
C ILE A 219 -2.92 -13.70 14.87
N ALA A 220 -2.84 -12.92 15.94
CA ALA A 220 -2.97 -11.47 15.88
C ALA A 220 -1.94 -10.79 16.80
N TYR A 221 -1.39 -9.68 16.32
CA TYR A 221 -0.54 -8.82 17.13
C TYR A 221 -1.38 -7.65 17.65
N LEU A 222 -1.46 -7.49 18.98
CA LEU A 222 -2.09 -6.35 19.62
C LEU A 222 -1.01 -5.41 20.16
N TYR A 223 -0.94 -4.21 19.62
CA TYR A 223 -0.04 -3.15 20.04
C TYR A 223 -0.78 -2.19 20.97
N LEU A 224 -0.34 -2.10 22.22
CA LEU A 224 -0.92 -1.27 23.26
C LEU A 224 0.02 -0.09 23.55
N PRO A 225 -0.44 1.16 23.43
CA PRO A 225 0.39 2.33 23.69
C PRO A 225 0.78 2.41 25.17
N LYS A 226 2.02 2.84 25.45
CA LYS A 226 2.51 3.07 26.82
C LYS A 226 2.22 4.49 27.34
N ASN A 227 1.88 5.40 26.43
CA ASN A 227 1.73 6.83 26.69
C ASN A 227 0.26 7.30 26.81
N SER A 228 -0.67 6.36 26.99
CA SER A 228 -2.08 6.63 27.26
C SER A 228 -2.67 5.57 28.19
N ALA A 229 -3.80 5.88 28.82
CA ALA A 229 -4.50 4.98 29.72
C ALA A 229 -5.67 4.26 29.01
N PRO A 230 -5.96 3.00 29.38
CA PRO A 230 -7.15 2.29 28.90
C PRO A 230 -8.47 2.94 29.40
N PRO A 231 -9.62 2.65 28.77
CA PRO A 231 -9.77 1.77 27.61
C PRO A 231 -9.31 2.43 26.30
N PHE A 232 -8.61 1.68 25.45
CA PHE A 232 -7.98 2.19 24.24
C PHE A 232 -8.93 2.22 23.04
N GLN A 233 -8.91 3.34 22.32
CA GLN A 233 -9.41 3.41 20.94
C GLN A 233 -8.52 2.51 20.06
N THR A 234 -9.13 1.66 19.23
CA THR A 234 -8.38 0.60 18.54
C THR A 234 -8.66 0.58 17.05
N LEU A 235 -7.59 0.53 16.25
CA LEU A 235 -7.66 0.33 14.81
C LEU A 235 -7.26 -1.11 14.48
N ILE A 236 -8.07 -1.80 13.67
CA ILE A 236 -7.73 -3.11 13.13
C ILE A 236 -7.09 -2.90 11.75
N TYR A 237 -5.82 -3.27 11.62
CA TYR A 237 -5.01 -3.05 10.44
C TYR A 237 -5.12 -4.19 9.43
N PHE A 238 -5.42 -3.84 8.18
CA PHE A 238 -5.39 -4.73 7.03
C PHE A 238 -4.22 -4.36 6.10
N PRO A 239 -3.28 -5.28 5.83
CA PRO A 239 -2.03 -4.96 5.16
C PRO A 239 -2.16 -4.82 3.63
N GLY A 240 -1.09 -4.33 3.00
CA GLY A 240 -0.91 -4.45 1.55
C GLY A 240 -0.50 -5.87 1.11
N VAL A 241 -0.44 -6.10 -0.21
CA VAL A 241 -0.10 -7.42 -0.81
C VAL A 241 1.26 -8.00 -0.37
N GLY A 242 2.18 -7.17 0.13
CA GLY A 242 3.49 -7.62 0.63
C GLY A 242 3.39 -8.67 1.75
N ALA A 243 2.29 -8.68 2.53
CA ALA A 243 2.04 -9.67 3.58
C ALA A 243 1.92 -11.12 3.04
N ILE A 244 1.61 -11.30 1.75
CA ILE A 244 1.50 -12.61 1.10
C ILE A 244 2.89 -13.21 0.80
N GLN A 245 3.84 -12.36 0.42
CA GLN A 245 5.18 -12.78 -0.01
C GLN A 245 6.09 -13.13 1.17
N ILE A 246 5.91 -12.45 2.30
CA ILE A 246 6.75 -12.63 3.46
C ILE A 246 6.28 -13.87 4.21
N LYS A 247 7.14 -14.88 4.35
CA LYS A 247 6.86 -16.12 5.09
C LYS A 247 7.53 -16.14 6.47
N LYS A 248 7.43 -15.02 7.18
CA LYS A 248 8.04 -14.79 8.50
C LYS A 248 7.03 -14.12 9.42
N ASP A 249 7.31 -14.19 10.72
CA ASP A 249 6.64 -13.38 11.73
C ASP A 249 6.73 -11.89 11.35
N LEU A 250 5.57 -11.23 11.35
CA LEU A 250 5.39 -9.84 10.96
C LEU A 250 5.37 -8.86 12.13
N GLY A 251 5.21 -9.35 13.37
CA GLY A 251 4.93 -8.52 14.54
C GLY A 251 6.03 -7.52 14.89
N ASN A 252 7.28 -7.80 14.49
CA ASN A 252 8.45 -6.92 14.74
C ASN A 252 9.10 -6.39 13.46
N GLN A 253 8.43 -6.52 12.31
CA GLN A 253 9.00 -6.09 11.04
C GLN A 253 8.88 -4.58 10.89
N ARG A 254 10.02 -3.89 10.70
CA ARG A 254 10.09 -2.42 10.58
C ARG A 254 9.13 -1.86 9.52
N TRP A 255 9.00 -2.55 8.38
CA TRP A 255 8.11 -2.14 7.31
C TRP A 255 6.62 -2.17 7.71
N VAL A 256 6.19 -3.12 8.56
CA VAL A 256 4.81 -3.16 9.10
C VAL A 256 4.61 -1.99 10.05
N THR A 257 5.54 -1.82 11.00
CA THR A 257 5.44 -0.72 11.98
C THR A 257 5.47 0.65 11.31
N TRP A 258 6.09 0.81 10.13
CA TRP A 258 6.08 2.07 9.39
C TRP A 258 4.65 2.55 9.07
N PHE A 259 3.69 1.64 8.89
CA PHE A 259 2.29 1.96 8.58
C PHE A 259 1.42 2.25 9.81
N ILE A 260 1.86 1.89 11.02
CA ILE A 260 0.99 1.91 12.20
C ILE A 260 1.63 2.56 13.44
N ASP A 261 2.95 2.76 13.47
CA ASP A 261 3.68 3.23 14.66
C ASP A 261 3.18 4.57 15.21
N TYR A 262 2.78 5.47 14.32
CA TYR A 262 2.24 6.78 14.68
C TYR A 262 0.93 6.70 15.49
N LEU A 263 0.16 5.61 15.37
CA LEU A 263 -1.06 5.40 16.16
C LEU A 263 -0.71 5.09 17.61
N MET A 264 0.22 4.16 17.83
CA MET A 264 0.71 3.83 19.18
C MET A 264 1.43 5.02 19.80
N LYS A 265 2.30 5.71 19.04
CA LYS A 265 2.97 6.94 19.49
C LYS A 265 2.00 8.07 19.83
N ASN A 266 0.77 8.06 19.31
CA ASN A 266 -0.26 9.03 19.64
C ASN A 266 -1.22 8.56 20.75
N GLY A 267 -1.08 7.33 21.26
CA GLY A 267 -1.89 6.81 22.37
C GLY A 267 -3.07 5.94 21.94
N ARG A 268 -3.07 5.39 20.72
CA ARG A 268 -4.12 4.47 20.23
C ARG A 268 -3.58 3.06 20.05
N ALA A 269 -4.42 2.07 20.33
CA ALA A 269 -4.06 0.67 20.12
C ALA A 269 -4.25 0.27 18.66
N VAL A 270 -3.50 -0.74 18.23
CA VAL A 270 -3.63 -1.34 16.90
C VAL A 270 -3.69 -2.85 17.04
N MET A 271 -4.66 -3.49 16.39
CA MET A 271 -4.68 -4.94 16.22
C MET A 271 -4.32 -5.26 14.78
N PHE A 272 -3.35 -6.15 14.56
CA PHE A 272 -2.98 -6.66 13.25
C PHE A 272 -3.20 -8.19 13.23
N PRO A 273 -4.35 -8.65 12.71
CA PRO A 273 -4.58 -10.06 12.44
C PRO A 273 -3.68 -10.54 11.30
N VAL A 274 -3.03 -11.68 11.49
CA VAL A 274 -2.39 -12.42 10.39
C VAL A 274 -3.51 -13.12 9.62
N TYR A 275 -3.92 -12.54 8.49
CA TYR A 275 -5.01 -13.07 7.67
C TYR A 275 -4.62 -14.39 6.99
N LYS A 276 -5.61 -15.26 6.74
CA LYS A 276 -5.43 -16.52 6.00
C LYS A 276 -4.69 -16.28 4.68
N GLY A 277 -3.69 -17.11 4.37
CA GLY A 277 -2.86 -16.95 3.16
C GLY A 277 -1.67 -16.01 3.31
N THR A 278 -1.46 -15.38 4.47
CA THR A 278 -0.38 -14.40 4.67
C THR A 278 0.62 -14.85 5.73
N SER A 279 1.86 -14.35 5.67
CA SER A 279 2.86 -14.54 6.74
C SER A 279 3.06 -16.02 7.11
N VAL A 280 3.01 -16.32 8.40
CA VAL A 280 3.12 -17.66 8.99
C VAL A 280 1.85 -18.50 8.79
N ARG A 281 0.74 -17.89 8.36
CA ARG A 281 -0.50 -18.57 7.94
C ARG A 281 -0.58 -18.71 6.41
N ASN A 282 0.58 -18.84 5.75
CA ASN A 282 0.65 -19.01 4.31
C ASN A 282 0.28 -20.44 3.89
N ASP A 283 -0.93 -20.59 3.38
CA ASP A 283 -1.55 -21.82 2.90
C ASP A 283 -1.81 -21.78 1.38
N GLY A 284 -0.94 -21.09 0.64
CA GLY A 284 -0.90 -21.14 -0.83
C GLY A 284 -1.55 -19.98 -1.57
N LEU A 285 -1.98 -18.92 -0.88
CA LEU A 285 -2.38 -17.66 -1.52
C LEU A 285 -1.21 -17.07 -2.31
N THR A 286 -1.48 -16.60 -3.52
CA THR A 286 -0.53 -15.91 -4.40
C THR A 286 -1.00 -14.49 -4.66
N ILE A 287 -0.08 -13.62 -5.09
CA ILE A 287 -0.43 -12.23 -5.44
C ILE A 287 -1.49 -12.19 -6.54
N ASP A 288 -1.37 -13.05 -7.56
CA ASP A 288 -2.34 -13.10 -8.65
C ASP A 288 -3.73 -13.51 -8.18
N MET A 289 -3.80 -14.36 -7.14
CA MET A 289 -5.06 -14.71 -6.49
C MET A 289 -5.59 -13.62 -5.55
N SER A 290 -4.73 -12.77 -4.98
CA SER A 290 -5.16 -11.61 -4.19
C SER A 290 -5.61 -10.43 -5.04
N ASN A 291 -5.10 -10.34 -6.27
CA ASN A 291 -5.60 -9.40 -7.26
C ASN A 291 -6.98 -9.88 -7.68
N VAL A 292 -7.96 -9.00 -7.58
CA VAL A 292 -9.37 -9.34 -7.79
C VAL A 292 -9.57 -9.89 -9.22
N ASN A 293 -9.64 -11.21 -9.30
CA ASN A 293 -9.84 -11.97 -10.52
C ASN A 293 -11.09 -12.82 -10.33
N ARG A 294 -11.79 -13.14 -11.42
CA ARG A 294 -12.99 -13.99 -11.39
C ARG A 294 -12.59 -15.42 -11.04
N SER A 295 -12.50 -15.69 -9.74
CA SER A 295 -12.18 -16.98 -9.17
C SER A 295 -13.01 -17.21 -7.92
N HIS A 296 -13.65 -18.37 -7.80
CA HIS A 296 -14.31 -18.77 -6.57
C HIS A 296 -13.31 -18.91 -5.41
N GLN A 297 -12.05 -19.21 -5.73
CA GLN A 297 -10.99 -19.25 -4.72
C GLN A 297 -10.77 -17.88 -4.07
N PHE A 298 -10.87 -16.78 -4.82
CA PHE A 298 -10.84 -15.44 -4.24
C PHE A 298 -12.02 -15.22 -3.30
N THR A 299 -13.23 -15.66 -3.67
CA THR A 299 -14.41 -15.60 -2.80
C THR A 299 -14.18 -16.35 -1.47
N GLU A 300 -13.63 -17.56 -1.52
CA GLU A 300 -13.30 -18.33 -0.30
C GLU A 300 -12.28 -17.60 0.59
N TRP A 301 -11.24 -17.01 0.00
CA TRP A 301 -10.28 -16.21 0.74
C TRP A 301 -10.90 -14.96 1.36
N LEU A 302 -11.73 -14.24 0.61
CA LEU A 302 -12.43 -13.05 1.11
C LEU A 302 -13.35 -13.38 2.30
N ILE A 303 -14.04 -14.52 2.24
CA ILE A 303 -14.82 -15.04 3.37
C ILE A 303 -13.92 -15.26 4.58
N ALA A 304 -12.79 -15.95 4.40
CA ALA A 304 -11.85 -16.22 5.48
C ALA A 304 -11.26 -14.94 6.09
N TRP A 305 -10.84 -13.98 5.27
CA TRP A 305 -10.28 -12.70 5.74
C TRP A 305 -11.30 -11.88 6.53
N THR A 306 -12.54 -11.86 6.06
CA THR A 306 -13.64 -11.18 6.75
C THR A 306 -13.93 -11.85 8.10
N LYS A 307 -13.95 -13.18 8.14
CA LYS A 307 -14.13 -13.95 9.38
C LYS A 307 -12.96 -13.77 10.34
N ASP A 308 -11.72 -13.75 9.87
CA ASP A 308 -10.53 -13.45 10.70
C ASP A 308 -10.64 -12.06 11.33
N PHE A 309 -11.09 -11.07 10.55
CA PHE A 309 -11.33 -9.71 11.04
C PHE A 309 -12.43 -9.67 12.11
N SER A 310 -13.59 -10.26 11.85
CA SER A 310 -14.70 -10.28 12.81
C SER A 310 -14.37 -11.07 14.07
N ARG A 311 -13.62 -12.17 13.98
CA ARG A 311 -13.10 -12.91 15.15
C ARG A 311 -12.07 -12.12 15.95
N SER A 312 -11.32 -11.24 15.28
CA SER A 312 -10.43 -10.30 15.96
C SER A 312 -11.21 -9.29 16.80
N ILE A 313 -12.35 -8.79 16.30
CA ILE A 313 -13.25 -7.95 17.09
C ILE A 313 -13.88 -8.76 18.24
N ASP A 314 -14.29 -10.00 18.01
CA ASP A 314 -14.79 -10.87 19.09
C ASP A 314 -13.77 -10.99 20.24
N TYR A 315 -12.47 -11.11 19.92
CA TYR A 315 -11.41 -11.09 20.93
C TYR A 315 -11.29 -9.73 21.64
N LEU A 316 -11.30 -8.62 20.89
CA LEU A 316 -11.26 -7.27 21.48
C LEU A 316 -12.45 -6.99 22.41
N GLU A 317 -13.62 -7.57 22.15
CA GLU A 317 -14.80 -7.47 23.04
C GLU A 317 -14.58 -8.15 24.41
N THR A 318 -13.62 -9.07 24.53
CA THR A 318 -13.27 -9.71 25.81
C THR A 318 -12.31 -8.89 26.67
N ARG A 319 -11.75 -7.81 26.12
CA ARG A 319 -10.67 -7.03 26.72
C ARG A 319 -11.23 -5.81 27.45
N SER A 320 -11.03 -5.74 28.77
CA SER A 320 -11.45 -4.59 29.59
C SER A 320 -10.64 -3.32 29.34
N ASP A 321 -9.46 -3.45 28.72
CA ASP A 321 -8.58 -2.36 28.34
C ASP A 321 -8.84 -1.80 26.93
N ILE A 322 -9.89 -2.26 26.24
CA ILE A 322 -10.25 -1.81 24.89
C ILE A 322 -11.63 -1.15 24.90
N ASP A 323 -11.75 0.02 24.27
CA ASP A 323 -13.03 0.70 24.08
C ASP A 323 -13.72 0.14 22.82
N THR A 324 -14.63 -0.82 23.02
CA THR A 324 -15.38 -1.48 21.93
C THR A 324 -16.34 -0.53 21.21
N THR A 325 -16.59 0.67 21.75
CA THR A 325 -17.37 1.70 21.06
C THR A 325 -16.53 2.52 20.09
N LYS A 326 -15.20 2.31 20.04
CA LYS A 326 -14.24 3.06 19.23
C LYS A 326 -13.28 2.13 18.47
N LEU A 327 -13.88 1.24 17.68
CA LEU A 327 -13.17 0.33 16.78
C LEU A 327 -13.20 0.86 15.33
N GLY A 328 -12.05 0.91 14.68
CA GLY A 328 -11.93 1.38 13.30
C GLY A 328 -11.17 0.42 12.39
N PHE A 329 -11.45 0.51 11.09
CA PHE A 329 -10.70 -0.19 10.06
C PHE A 329 -9.59 0.71 9.52
N LEU A 330 -8.38 0.18 9.38
CA LEU A 330 -7.27 0.83 8.68
C LEU A 330 -6.72 -0.10 7.61
N GLY A 331 -6.87 0.26 6.34
CA GLY A 331 -6.41 -0.54 5.22
C GLY A 331 -5.36 0.17 4.38
N TRP A 332 -4.29 -0.54 4.01
CA TRP A 332 -3.27 -0.06 3.07
C TRP A 332 -3.31 -0.84 1.76
N SER A 333 -3.42 -0.15 0.61
CA SER A 333 -3.37 -0.77 -0.72
C SER A 333 -4.41 -1.88 -0.89
N TRP A 334 -4.02 -3.15 -0.87
CA TRP A 334 -4.92 -4.30 -0.79
C TRP A 334 -5.90 -4.19 0.38
N GLY A 335 -5.45 -3.81 1.59
CA GLY A 335 -6.34 -3.52 2.69
C GLY A 335 -7.27 -2.33 2.42
N GLY A 336 -6.82 -1.34 1.65
CA GLY A 336 -7.65 -0.21 1.21
C GLY A 336 -8.77 -0.64 0.26
N GLU A 337 -8.56 -1.70 -0.51
CA GLU A 337 -9.58 -2.35 -1.35
C GLU A 337 -10.53 -3.21 -0.54
N ILE A 338 -10.01 -4.04 0.37
CA ILE A 338 -10.83 -4.87 1.28
C ILE A 338 -11.69 -4.00 2.20
N GLY A 339 -11.29 -2.76 2.46
CA GLY A 339 -12.08 -1.75 3.14
C GLY A 339 -13.36 -1.30 2.42
N ALA A 340 -13.61 -1.76 1.18
CA ALA A 340 -14.92 -1.68 0.53
C ALA A 340 -15.90 -2.77 0.98
N VAL A 341 -15.39 -3.89 1.50
CA VAL A 341 -16.16 -5.09 1.81
C VAL A 341 -16.38 -5.23 3.31
N ILE A 342 -15.30 -5.31 4.10
CA ILE A 342 -15.40 -5.62 5.54
C ILE A 342 -16.32 -4.63 6.27
N PRO A 343 -16.16 -3.30 6.13
CA PRO A 343 -17.05 -2.35 6.81
C PRO A 343 -18.51 -2.38 6.35
N ALA A 344 -18.81 -3.00 5.20
CA ALA A 344 -20.20 -3.17 4.74
C ALA A 344 -20.90 -4.37 5.40
N VAL A 345 -20.14 -5.29 5.99
CA VAL A 345 -20.65 -6.53 6.61
C VAL A 345 -20.32 -6.66 8.10
N GLU A 346 -19.49 -5.77 8.64
CA GLU A 346 -19.12 -5.70 10.05
C GLU A 346 -19.62 -4.39 10.70
N GLU A 347 -20.76 -4.46 11.39
CA GLU A 347 -21.48 -3.30 11.92
C GLU A 347 -20.85 -2.69 13.20
N ARG A 348 -19.88 -3.39 13.80
CA ARG A 348 -19.21 -2.92 15.03
C ARG A 348 -18.20 -1.81 14.75
N LEU A 349 -17.73 -1.68 13.52
CA LEU A 349 -16.80 -0.63 13.11
C LEU A 349 -17.45 0.75 13.14
N LYS A 350 -16.64 1.77 13.41
CA LYS A 350 -17.08 3.17 13.59
C LYS A 350 -16.37 4.17 12.69
N VAL A 351 -15.22 3.81 12.14
CA VAL A 351 -14.52 4.59 11.09
C VAL A 351 -13.85 3.63 10.11
N ASN A 352 -13.69 4.08 8.87
CA ASN A 352 -12.98 3.38 7.81
C ASN A 352 -11.88 4.30 7.23
N ILE A 353 -10.61 3.93 7.37
CA ILE A 353 -9.48 4.70 6.86
C ILE A 353 -8.76 3.86 5.81
N LEU A 354 -8.71 4.39 4.59
CA LEU A 354 -8.18 3.72 3.40
C LEU A 354 -7.02 4.53 2.86
N VAL A 355 -5.84 3.93 2.80
CA VAL A 355 -4.67 4.57 2.22
C VAL A 355 -4.26 3.82 0.96
N VAL A 356 -4.10 4.57 -0.14
CA VAL A 356 -3.88 4.09 -1.50
C VAL A 356 -4.87 2.97 -1.91
N GLY A 357 -6.12 3.09 -1.43
CA GLY A 357 -7.22 2.16 -1.69
C GLY A 357 -8.01 2.49 -2.97
N GLY A 358 -9.00 1.66 -3.29
CA GLY A 358 -9.82 1.77 -4.50
C GLY A 358 -10.06 0.40 -5.14
N PHE A 359 -10.83 0.35 -6.23
CA PHE A 359 -11.07 -0.89 -6.96
C PHE A 359 -9.83 -1.34 -7.78
N THR A 360 -9.56 -2.63 -7.92
CA THR A 360 -8.46 -3.14 -8.79
C THR A 360 -8.83 -4.07 -9.91
N GLY A 361 -9.92 -4.81 -9.80
CA GLY A 361 -10.21 -5.90 -10.71
C GLY A 361 -11.54 -6.54 -10.38
N ARG A 362 -12.02 -7.43 -11.26
CA ARG A 362 -13.40 -7.92 -11.21
C ARG A 362 -13.48 -9.30 -10.59
N ALA A 363 -14.12 -9.41 -9.44
CA ALA A 363 -14.42 -10.69 -8.81
C ALA A 363 -15.64 -11.33 -9.48
N TYR A 364 -16.07 -12.48 -8.98
CA TYR A 364 -17.47 -12.86 -9.16
C TYR A 364 -18.39 -11.90 -8.40
N PRO A 365 -19.64 -11.68 -8.86
CA PRO A 365 -20.53 -10.67 -8.28
C PRO A 365 -20.66 -10.74 -6.74
N GLU A 366 -20.70 -11.94 -6.18
CA GLU A 366 -20.80 -12.16 -4.73
C GLU A 366 -19.55 -11.72 -3.95
N ALA A 367 -18.41 -11.49 -4.60
CA ALA A 367 -17.17 -11.03 -3.98
C ALA A 367 -16.68 -9.68 -4.53
N ASP A 368 -17.43 -9.07 -5.46
CA ASP A 368 -17.00 -7.83 -6.13
C ASP A 368 -17.26 -6.61 -5.24
N PRO A 369 -16.23 -5.83 -4.86
CA PRO A 369 -16.35 -4.74 -3.89
C PRO A 369 -17.36 -3.64 -4.28
N ILE A 370 -17.69 -3.48 -5.57
CA ILE A 370 -18.77 -2.56 -6.00
C ILE A 370 -20.12 -2.90 -5.37
N ASN A 371 -20.35 -4.18 -5.08
CA ASN A 371 -21.57 -4.66 -4.44
C ASN A 371 -21.60 -4.45 -2.93
N TYR A 372 -20.54 -3.91 -2.34
CA TYR A 372 -20.44 -3.69 -0.89
C TYR A 372 -20.35 -2.22 -0.53
N ILE A 373 -19.58 -1.45 -1.31
CA ILE A 373 -19.25 -0.07 -0.98
C ILE A 373 -20.44 0.88 -0.72
N PRO A 374 -21.60 0.78 -1.41
CA PRO A 374 -22.76 1.64 -1.14
C PRO A 374 -23.43 1.40 0.22
N ARG A 375 -23.07 0.30 0.90
CA ARG A 375 -23.63 -0.10 2.20
C ARG A 375 -22.77 0.36 3.37
N ILE A 376 -21.57 0.87 3.10
CA ILE A 376 -20.74 1.51 4.12
C ILE A 376 -21.37 2.86 4.46
N LYS A 377 -21.85 3.01 5.70
CA LYS A 377 -22.48 4.25 6.21
C LYS A 377 -21.64 4.97 7.27
N ILE A 378 -20.59 4.32 7.78
CA ILE A 378 -19.66 4.92 8.75
C ILE A 378 -18.74 5.93 8.07
N PRO A 379 -18.14 6.86 8.83
CA PRO A 379 -17.18 7.83 8.29
C PRO A 379 -16.00 7.19 7.56
N VAL A 380 -15.65 7.74 6.38
CA VAL A 380 -14.59 7.21 5.51
C VAL A 380 -13.54 8.27 5.16
N LEU A 381 -12.29 8.00 5.48
CA LEU A 381 -11.15 8.77 4.98
C LEU A 381 -10.43 7.97 3.90
N MET A 382 -10.24 8.58 2.73
CA MET A 382 -9.42 8.05 1.65
C MET A 382 -8.23 8.98 1.39
N LEU A 383 -7.02 8.43 1.44
CA LEU A 383 -5.77 9.12 1.14
C LEU A 383 -5.10 8.44 -0.04
N ASN A 384 -4.99 9.12 -1.18
CA ASN A 384 -4.55 8.50 -2.44
C ASN A 384 -3.62 9.41 -3.23
N GLY A 385 -2.70 8.82 -3.98
CA GLY A 385 -1.99 9.58 -5.01
C GLY A 385 -2.83 9.70 -6.28
N ARG A 386 -2.77 10.87 -6.91
CA ARG A 386 -3.47 11.20 -8.16
C ARG A 386 -3.01 10.34 -9.34
N TYR A 387 -1.74 9.95 -9.34
CA TYR A 387 -1.08 9.29 -10.47
C TYR A 387 -0.99 7.77 -10.33
N ASP A 388 -1.62 7.23 -9.28
CA ASP A 388 -1.64 5.81 -8.97
C ASP A 388 -2.13 4.94 -10.15
N LEU A 389 -1.19 4.21 -10.76
CA LEU A 389 -1.45 3.28 -11.86
C LEU A 389 -2.23 2.04 -11.43
N TRP A 390 -2.24 1.70 -10.14
CA TRP A 390 -2.99 0.56 -9.62
C TRP A 390 -4.45 0.93 -9.34
N ARG A 391 -4.73 2.21 -9.08
CA ARG A 391 -6.07 2.75 -8.83
C ARG A 391 -6.34 3.97 -9.72
N PRO A 392 -6.45 3.80 -11.05
CA PRO A 392 -6.63 4.93 -11.95
C PRO A 392 -7.79 5.81 -11.50
N TYR A 393 -7.54 7.13 -11.43
CA TYR A 393 -8.45 8.06 -10.77
C TYR A 393 -9.87 7.98 -11.33
N GLN A 394 -10.03 8.06 -12.65
CA GLN A 394 -11.34 8.17 -13.30
C GLN A 394 -12.14 6.87 -13.25
N THR A 395 -11.48 5.72 -13.41
CA THR A 395 -12.15 4.45 -13.64
C THR A 395 -12.27 3.59 -12.38
N ASN A 396 -11.48 3.86 -11.33
CA ASN A 396 -11.40 2.98 -10.16
C ASN A 396 -11.52 3.73 -8.83
N LEU A 397 -10.74 4.79 -8.62
CA LEU A 397 -10.74 5.53 -7.35
C LEU A 397 -11.97 6.45 -7.22
N LYS A 398 -12.27 7.24 -8.25
CA LYS A 398 -13.43 8.14 -8.22
C LYS A 398 -14.75 7.36 -8.11
N PRO A 399 -15.01 6.29 -8.88
CA PRO A 399 -16.21 5.48 -8.70
C PRO A 399 -16.30 4.84 -7.31
N PHE A 400 -15.16 4.41 -6.74
CA PHE A 400 -15.12 3.89 -5.37
C PHE A 400 -15.62 4.92 -4.36
N TYR A 401 -15.11 6.15 -4.44
CA TYR A 401 -15.52 7.24 -3.55
C TYR A 401 -16.96 7.69 -3.78
N ASP A 402 -17.37 7.84 -5.03
CA ASP A 402 -18.71 8.30 -5.39
C ASP A 402 -19.80 7.31 -4.96
N LEU A 403 -19.50 6.01 -5.05
CA LEU A 403 -20.42 4.93 -4.65
C LEU A 403 -20.47 4.70 -3.14
N LEU A 404 -19.66 5.38 -2.32
CA LEU A 404 -19.74 5.26 -0.86
C LEU A 404 -21.14 5.66 -0.37
N GLY A 405 -21.71 4.79 0.46
CA GLY A 405 -22.98 5.06 1.13
C GLY A 405 -22.92 6.09 2.25
N THR A 406 -21.71 6.49 2.64
CA THR A 406 -21.41 7.40 3.73
C THR A 406 -21.90 8.83 3.42
N PRO A 407 -22.49 9.54 4.40
CA PRO A 407 -22.86 10.95 4.25
C PRO A 407 -21.69 11.81 3.76
N GLU A 408 -21.95 12.84 2.93
CA GLU A 408 -20.91 13.69 2.34
C GLU A 408 -20.06 14.41 3.41
N GLU A 409 -20.66 14.81 4.53
CA GLU A 409 -19.95 15.42 5.66
C GLU A 409 -18.99 14.46 6.39
N ASP A 410 -19.18 13.16 6.15
CA ASP A 410 -18.50 12.05 6.81
C ASP A 410 -17.63 11.22 5.87
N LYS A 411 -17.48 11.61 4.61
CA LYS A 411 -16.47 11.04 3.71
C LYS A 411 -15.52 12.11 3.18
N ARG A 412 -14.26 11.72 2.97
CA ARG A 412 -13.23 12.59 2.41
C ARG A 412 -12.27 11.81 1.55
N LEU A 413 -12.08 12.25 0.30
CA LEU A 413 -10.97 11.83 -0.56
C LEU A 413 -9.93 12.95 -0.64
N ARG A 414 -8.71 12.66 -0.19
CA ARG A 414 -7.57 13.56 -0.35
C ARG A 414 -6.60 12.99 -1.37
N LEU A 415 -6.36 13.79 -2.41
CA LEU A 415 -5.43 13.47 -3.49
C LEU A 415 -4.10 14.17 -3.27
N TYR A 416 -3.02 13.42 -3.46
CA TYR A 416 -1.66 13.92 -3.44
C TYR A 416 -1.06 13.82 -4.84
N GLU A 417 -0.14 14.72 -5.19
CA GLU A 417 0.59 14.69 -6.46
C GLU A 417 1.69 13.60 -6.41
N THR A 418 1.24 12.36 -6.23
CA THR A 418 2.04 11.14 -6.03
C THR A 418 1.37 9.96 -6.74
N ASP A 419 2.10 8.84 -6.82
CA ASP A 419 1.63 7.56 -7.37
C ASP A 419 0.89 6.71 -6.32
N HIS A 420 1.12 5.39 -6.31
CA HIS A 420 0.63 4.46 -5.30
C HIS A 420 1.33 4.66 -3.94
N TYR A 421 1.31 5.89 -3.44
CA TYR A 421 1.99 6.36 -2.25
C TYR A 421 1.28 7.61 -1.70
N VAL A 422 1.38 7.81 -0.38
CA VAL A 422 0.98 9.04 0.31
C VAL A 422 2.15 9.45 1.21
N PRO A 423 2.59 10.73 1.19
CA PRO A 423 3.65 11.20 2.08
C PRO A 423 3.35 10.86 3.54
N LYS A 424 4.29 10.22 4.24
CA LYS A 424 4.06 9.72 5.61
C LYS A 424 3.55 10.82 6.56
N SER A 425 4.11 12.02 6.49
CA SER A 425 3.69 13.16 7.31
C SER A 425 2.22 13.53 7.09
N GLU A 426 1.77 13.51 5.84
CA GLU A 426 0.39 13.79 5.47
C GLU A 426 -0.56 12.65 5.87
N MET A 427 -0.14 11.39 5.70
CA MET A 427 -0.88 10.24 6.23
C MET A 427 -1.11 10.39 7.74
N ILE A 428 -0.05 10.63 8.52
CA ILE A 428 -0.13 10.79 9.97
C ILE A 428 -1.10 11.93 10.32
N LYS A 429 -0.91 13.09 9.70
CA LYS A 429 -1.71 14.29 9.98
C LYS A 429 -3.20 14.04 9.73
N GLU A 430 -3.56 13.52 8.57
CA GLU A 430 -4.97 13.34 8.20
C GLU A 430 -5.62 12.21 8.97
N THR A 431 -4.92 11.09 9.17
CA THR A 431 -5.45 9.97 9.95
C THR A 431 -5.69 10.37 11.40
N LEU A 432 -4.74 11.04 12.06
CA LEU A 432 -4.92 11.45 13.46
C LEU A 432 -6.04 12.49 13.59
N ALA A 433 -6.11 13.48 12.68
CA ALA A 433 -7.19 14.47 12.70
C ALA A 433 -8.58 13.84 12.49
N TRP A 434 -8.67 12.82 11.63
CA TRP A 434 -9.91 12.09 11.40
C TRP A 434 -10.33 11.28 12.62
N LEU A 435 -9.39 10.60 13.26
CA LEU A 435 -9.63 9.86 14.50
C LEU A 435 -10.03 10.80 15.65
N ASP A 436 -9.37 11.95 15.79
CA ASP A 436 -9.74 12.95 16.79
C ASP A 436 -11.17 13.47 16.56
N LYS A 437 -11.60 13.65 15.31
CA LYS A 437 -12.98 14.06 14.97
C LYS A 437 -14.03 13.04 15.43
N TYR A 438 -13.81 11.75 15.17
CA TYR A 438 -14.85 10.72 15.38
C TYR A 438 -14.72 9.94 16.68
N PHE A 439 -13.50 9.73 17.18
CA PHE A 439 -13.24 9.02 18.43
C PHE A 439 -12.91 9.97 19.59
N GLY A 440 -12.56 11.22 19.30
CA GLY A 440 -11.96 12.13 20.28
C GLY A 440 -10.47 11.85 20.49
N PRO A 441 -9.77 12.73 21.21
CA PRO A 441 -8.37 12.51 21.56
C PRO A 441 -8.22 11.28 22.47
N PRO A 442 -7.05 10.62 22.48
CA PRO A 442 -6.78 9.52 23.40
C PRO A 442 -6.70 10.00 24.85
N ASN A 443 -6.96 9.08 25.80
CA ASN A 443 -6.85 9.34 27.22
C ASN A 443 -5.37 9.41 27.63
N LYS A 444 -4.78 10.61 27.63
CA LYS A 444 -3.38 10.83 28.04
C LYS A 444 -3.21 10.92 29.54
#